data_AF-A0A831P432-F1
#
_entry.id   AF-A0A831P432-F1
#
_cell.length_a   1.000
_cell.length_b   1.000
_cell.length_c   1.000
_cell.angle_alpha   90.00
_cell.angle_beta   90.00
_cell.angle_gamma   90.00
#
_symmetry.space_group_name_H-M   'P 1'
#
loop_
_entity.id
_entity.type
_entity.pdbx_description
1 polymer ?
#
loop_
_entity_poly.entity_id
_entity_poly.type
_entity_poly.pdbx_seq_one_letter_code
_entity_poly.pdbx_strand_id
1 'polypeptide(L)'
;LIEYCSKVPTVLSPNFSIGVNVFWRIIELTTKYLYDYDVEIVEIHHKHKKDSPSGTALKAAEIIKRVLSEKDKKVELKLCREGISPRGNEIGVFGIRGGDVVGEHTVYYFGSGERIEITHRALSRECFANGAIIAVKWINNIEKPGVYSMNDVLGF
;
A
#
# COMPACT_ATOMS: atom_id res chain seq x y z
N LEU A 1 1.85 22.41 4.74
CA LEU A 1 2.21 21.22 5.55
C LEU A 1 3.70 21.18 5.87
N ILE A 2 4.58 21.21 4.86
CA ILE A 2 6.04 21.11 5.01
C ILE A 2 6.61 22.18 5.98
N GLU A 3 6.11 23.41 5.93
CA GLU A 3 6.53 24.51 6.81
C GLU A 3 6.25 24.28 8.31
N TYR A 4 5.21 23.50 8.64
CA TYR A 4 4.86 23.19 10.03
C TYR A 4 5.65 21.98 10.56
N CYS A 5 5.95 21.03 9.69
CA CYS A 5 6.68 19.80 10.04
C CYS A 5 8.14 20.07 10.45
N SER A 6 8.70 21.25 10.10
CA SER A 6 10.03 21.68 10.54
C SER A 6 10.05 22.24 11.96
N LYS A 7 8.88 22.51 12.56
CA LYS A 7 8.75 23.12 13.90
C LYS A 7 8.20 22.16 14.95
N VAL A 8 7.44 21.14 14.54
CA VAL A 8 6.88 20.12 15.43
C VAL A 8 7.09 18.72 14.87
N PRO A 9 7.31 17.71 15.72
CA PRO A 9 7.26 16.31 15.30
C PRO A 9 5.90 16.03 14.66
N THR A 10 5.90 15.37 13.50
CA THR A 10 4.66 15.03 12.77
C THR A 10 4.74 13.60 12.25
N VAL A 11 3.72 12.77 12.51
CA VAL A 11 3.57 11.47 11.85
C VAL A 11 2.69 11.65 10.62
N LEU A 12 3.24 11.38 9.44
CA LEU A 12 2.53 11.41 8.17
C LEU A 12 2.56 10.02 7.54
N SER A 13 1.38 9.43 7.35
CA SER A 13 1.23 8.13 6.71
C SER A 13 -0.02 8.10 5.83
N PRO A 14 0.03 7.47 4.63
CA PRO A 14 -1.17 7.24 3.83
C PRO A 14 -2.16 6.29 4.53
N ASN A 15 -1.70 5.50 5.50
CA ASN A 15 -2.56 4.62 6.29
C ASN A 15 -1.99 4.36 7.69
N PHE A 16 -2.81 4.57 8.73
CA PHE A 16 -2.42 4.32 10.12
C PHE A 16 -2.67 2.88 10.58
N SER A 17 -3.40 2.05 9.82
CA SER A 17 -3.59 0.64 10.18
C SER A 17 -2.24 -0.07 10.30
N ILE A 18 -1.99 -0.69 11.45
CA ILE A 18 -0.81 -1.53 11.68
C ILE A 18 -0.77 -2.65 10.64
N GLY A 19 -1.92 -3.29 10.39
CA GLY A 19 -2.05 -4.37 9.42
C GLY A 19 -1.67 -3.95 8.00
N VAL A 20 -2.04 -2.74 7.57
CA VAL A 20 -1.64 -2.21 6.26
C VAL A 20 -0.14 -1.96 6.17
N ASN A 21 0.47 -1.43 7.25
CA ASN A 21 1.91 -1.18 7.27
C ASN A 21 2.72 -2.49 7.27
N VAL A 22 2.27 -3.51 8.02
CA VAL A 22 2.86 -4.86 7.95
C VAL A 22 2.67 -5.47 6.56
N PHE A 23 1.47 -5.36 5.98
CA PHE A 23 1.18 -5.80 4.61
C PHE A 23 2.18 -5.22 3.60
N TRP A 24 2.47 -3.92 3.67
CA TRP A 24 3.47 -3.28 2.83
C TRP A 24 4.89 -3.85 3.00
N ARG A 25 5.28 -4.27 4.20
CA ARG A 25 6.56 -4.95 4.43
C ARG A 25 6.58 -6.36 3.84
N ILE A 26 5.49 -7.10 3.95
CA ILE A 26 5.37 -8.45 3.38
C ILE A 26 5.45 -8.37 1.85
N ILE A 27 4.76 -7.44 1.19
CA ILE A 27 4.84 -7.30 -0.27
C ILE A 27 6.24 -6.83 -0.70
N GLU A 28 6.90 -5.95 0.07
CA GLU A 28 8.27 -5.51 -0.23
C GLU A 28 9.23 -6.71 -0.21
N LEU A 29 9.15 -7.53 0.85
CA LEU A 29 9.95 -8.74 0.98
C LEU A 29 9.65 -9.74 -0.14
N THR A 30 8.37 -10.00 -0.39
CA THR A 30 7.91 -10.97 -1.40
C THR A 30 8.40 -10.56 -2.79
N THR A 31 8.28 -9.27 -3.14
CA THR A 31 8.73 -8.75 -4.44
C THR A 31 10.24 -8.92 -4.66
N LYS A 32 11.06 -8.88 -3.59
CA LYS A 32 12.51 -9.11 -3.71
C LYS A 32 12.83 -10.52 -4.20
N TYR A 33 12.03 -11.52 -3.83
CA TYR A 33 12.23 -12.92 -4.20
C TYR A 33 11.46 -13.32 -5.45
N LEU A 34 10.31 -12.70 -5.72
CA LEU A 34 9.46 -12.96 -6.88
C LEU A 34 9.54 -11.81 -7.90
N TYR A 35 10.73 -11.26 -8.13
CA TYR A 35 10.91 -10.08 -8.97
C TYR A 35 10.61 -10.36 -10.45
N ASP A 36 10.75 -11.60 -10.88
CA ASP A 36 10.45 -12.10 -12.22
C ASP A 36 8.95 -12.36 -12.43
N TYR A 37 8.16 -12.49 -11.37
CA TYR A 37 6.72 -12.77 -11.46
C TYR A 37 5.94 -11.60 -12.04
N ASP A 38 4.77 -11.93 -12.58
CA ASP A 38 3.77 -10.95 -12.97
C ASP A 38 3.00 -10.47 -11.74
N VAL A 39 2.89 -9.16 -11.58
CA VAL A 39 2.29 -8.56 -10.39
C VAL A 39 1.01 -7.79 -10.76
N GLU A 40 -0.04 -8.03 -9.97
CA GLU A 40 -1.33 -7.36 -10.10
C GLU A 40 -1.84 -6.94 -8.71
N ILE A 41 -2.52 -5.81 -8.65
CA ILE A 41 -3.12 -5.29 -7.42
C ILE A 41 -4.62 -5.11 -7.65
N VAL A 42 -5.42 -5.70 -6.78
CA VAL A 42 -6.88 -5.49 -6.77
C VAL A 42 -7.27 -4.92 -5.42
N GLU A 43 -8.14 -3.91 -5.44
CA GLU A 43 -8.76 -3.37 -4.24
C GLU A 43 -10.29 -3.41 -4.31
N ILE A 44 -10.93 -3.46 -3.14
CA ILE A 44 -12.38 -3.38 -3.00
C ILE A 44 -12.71 -2.34 -1.94
N HIS A 45 -13.63 -1.43 -2.25
CA HIS A 45 -14.14 -0.45 -1.31
C HIS A 45 -15.64 -0.20 -1.51
N HIS A 46 -16.25 0.46 -0.55
CA HIS A 46 -17.65 0.88 -0.58
C HIS A 46 -17.97 1.74 -1.80
N LYS A 47 -19.24 1.71 -2.21
CA LYS A 47 -19.76 2.42 -3.41
C LYS A 47 -19.52 3.94 -3.40
N HIS A 48 -19.36 4.54 -2.22
CA HIS A 48 -19.16 5.99 -2.06
C HIS A 48 -17.69 6.45 -2.12
N LYS A 49 -16.73 5.54 -2.32
CA LYS A 49 -15.31 5.93 -2.40
C LYS A 49 -15.05 6.64 -3.73
N LYS A 50 -14.44 7.82 -3.66
CA LYS A 50 -14.25 8.73 -4.82
C LYS A 50 -12.97 8.46 -5.60
N ASP A 51 -11.87 8.23 -4.91
CA ASP A 51 -10.56 7.96 -5.48
C ASP A 51 -10.47 6.51 -5.98
N SER A 52 -9.82 6.29 -7.11
CA SER A 52 -9.49 4.96 -7.66
C SER A 52 -8.23 5.04 -8.52
N PRO A 53 -7.16 4.26 -8.25
CA PRO A 53 -7.02 3.35 -7.10
C PRO A 53 -6.92 4.09 -5.75
N SER A 54 -7.13 3.41 -4.63
CA SER A 54 -6.89 4.03 -3.32
C SER A 54 -5.42 4.37 -3.07
N GLY A 55 -5.19 5.31 -2.14
CA GLY A 55 -3.84 5.60 -1.65
C GLY A 55 -3.10 4.36 -1.14
N THR A 56 -3.81 3.37 -0.54
CA THR A 56 -3.18 2.13 -0.09
C THR A 56 -2.68 1.27 -1.27
N ALA A 57 -3.49 1.15 -2.32
CA ALA A 57 -3.12 0.41 -3.53
C ALA A 57 -1.98 1.11 -4.29
N LEU A 58 -2.02 2.44 -4.40
CA LEU A 58 -0.94 3.22 -5.00
C LEU A 58 0.37 3.09 -4.23
N LYS A 59 0.32 3.09 -2.89
CA LYS A 59 1.53 2.90 -2.08
C LYS A 59 2.12 1.50 -2.25
N ALA A 60 1.27 0.47 -2.35
CA ALA A 60 1.72 -0.88 -2.66
C ALA A 60 2.40 -0.93 -4.05
N ALA A 61 1.79 -0.33 -5.07
CA ALA A 61 2.36 -0.25 -6.42
C ALA A 61 3.72 0.48 -6.44
N GLU A 62 3.85 1.58 -5.69
CA GLU A 62 5.10 2.34 -5.54
C GLU A 62 6.22 1.48 -4.93
N ILE A 63 5.91 0.75 -3.86
CA ILE A 63 6.86 -0.17 -3.19
C ILE A 63 7.33 -1.25 -4.17
N ILE A 64 6.40 -1.92 -4.85
CA ILE A 64 6.70 -3.00 -5.79
C ILE A 64 7.55 -2.45 -6.94
N LYS A 65 7.13 -1.34 -7.55
CA LYS A 65 7.86 -0.69 -8.65
C LYS A 65 9.29 -0.32 -8.25
N ARG A 66 9.49 0.21 -7.03
CA ARG A 66 10.82 0.52 -6.51
C ARG A 66 11.68 -0.74 -6.40
N VAL A 67 11.18 -1.80 -5.77
CA VAL A 67 11.91 -3.07 -5.60
C VAL A 67 12.26 -3.70 -6.95
N LEU A 68 11.33 -3.68 -7.92
CA LEU A 68 11.60 -4.18 -9.27
C LEU A 68 12.64 -3.33 -10.00
N SER A 69 12.62 -2.01 -9.81
CA SER A 69 13.64 -1.11 -10.37
C SER A 69 15.04 -1.38 -9.79
N GLU A 70 15.15 -1.78 -8.52
CA GLU A 70 16.41 -2.22 -7.90
C GLU A 70 16.94 -3.53 -8.51
N LYS A 71 16.10 -4.24 -9.28
CA LYS A 71 16.41 -5.47 -10.04
C LYS A 71 16.45 -5.22 -11.55
N ASP A 72 16.60 -3.97 -11.99
CA ASP A 72 16.62 -3.55 -13.39
C ASP A 72 15.34 -3.88 -14.20
N LYS A 73 14.23 -4.24 -13.53
CA LYS A 73 12.93 -4.50 -14.15
C LYS A 73 12.08 -3.23 -14.12
N LYS A 74 12.01 -2.53 -15.26
CA LYS A 74 11.17 -1.33 -15.42
C LYS A 74 9.73 -1.73 -15.73
N VAL A 75 8.80 -1.18 -14.98
CA VAL A 75 7.36 -1.42 -15.14
C VAL A 75 6.55 -0.13 -15.06
N GLU A 76 5.43 -0.12 -15.79
CA GLU A 76 4.43 0.94 -15.75
C GLU A 76 3.17 0.50 -15.00
N LEU A 77 2.36 1.46 -14.55
CA LEU A 77 1.08 1.14 -13.90
C LEU A 77 -0.01 1.06 -14.96
N LYS A 78 -0.79 -0.03 -14.94
CA LYS A 78 -1.95 -0.22 -15.80
C LYS A 78 -3.23 -0.12 -14.97
N LEU A 79 -4.01 0.93 -15.20
CA LEU A 79 -5.21 1.21 -14.38
C LEU A 79 -6.51 0.65 -14.98
N CYS A 80 -6.47 0.23 -16.23
CA CYS A 80 -7.63 -0.29 -16.95
C CYS A 80 -7.18 -1.27 -18.05
N ARG A 81 -7.99 -2.30 -18.30
CA ARG A 81 -7.90 -3.16 -19.49
C ARG A 81 -9.30 -3.22 -20.12
N GLU A 82 -9.39 -2.90 -21.39
CA GLU A 82 -10.65 -2.86 -22.15
C GLU A 82 -10.41 -3.45 -23.54
N GLY A 83 -11.32 -4.32 -24.00
CA GLY A 83 -11.19 -5.00 -25.29
C GLY A 83 -9.91 -5.81 -25.42
N ILE A 84 -9.21 -5.68 -26.55
CA ILE A 84 -7.92 -6.36 -26.79
C ILE A 84 -6.82 -5.57 -26.07
N SER A 85 -6.44 -6.03 -24.88
CA SER A 85 -5.40 -5.40 -24.06
C SER A 85 -4.41 -6.45 -23.52
N PRO A 86 -3.44 -6.89 -24.35
CA PRO A 86 -2.43 -7.85 -23.91
C PRO A 86 -1.53 -7.23 -22.84
N ARG A 87 -1.02 -8.07 -21.95
CA ARG A 87 -0.09 -7.66 -20.88
C ARG A 87 1.27 -7.28 -21.46
N GLY A 88 1.83 -6.19 -20.95
CA GLY A 88 3.22 -5.79 -21.18
C GLY A 88 4.05 -5.83 -19.90
N ASN A 89 5.10 -5.00 -19.83
CA ASN A 89 5.88 -4.80 -18.60
C ASN A 89 5.14 -3.83 -17.67
N GLU A 90 4.12 -4.34 -16.99
CA GLU A 90 3.21 -3.53 -16.19
C GLU A 90 2.86 -4.16 -14.84
N ILE A 91 2.44 -3.32 -13.90
CA ILE A 91 1.70 -3.70 -12.70
C ILE A 91 0.27 -3.19 -12.91
N GLY A 92 -0.70 -4.09 -13.01
CA GLY A 92 -2.10 -3.64 -13.04
C GLY A 92 -2.59 -3.28 -11.65
N VAL A 93 -3.38 -2.21 -11.57
CA VAL A 93 -3.96 -1.71 -10.31
C VAL A 93 -5.43 -1.43 -10.56
N PHE A 94 -6.29 -2.33 -10.10
CA PHE A 94 -7.72 -2.32 -10.41
C PHE A 94 -8.57 -2.13 -9.16
N GLY A 95 -9.59 -1.28 -9.28
CA GLY A 95 -10.48 -0.94 -8.18
C GLY A 95 -11.91 -1.46 -8.38
N ILE A 96 -12.43 -2.15 -7.37
CA ILE A 96 -13.84 -2.57 -7.28
C ILE A 96 -14.56 -1.64 -6.29
N ARG A 97 -15.80 -1.27 -6.62
CA ARG A 97 -16.67 -0.44 -5.78
C ARG A 97 -17.98 -1.18 -5.53
N GLY A 98 -18.33 -1.44 -4.28
CA GLY A 98 -19.53 -2.20 -3.94
C GLY A 98 -19.87 -2.15 -2.46
N GLY A 99 -21.17 -2.10 -2.16
CA GLY A 99 -21.69 -2.16 -0.80
C GLY A 99 -21.06 -1.13 0.15
N ASP A 100 -20.73 -1.61 1.34
CA ASP A 100 -20.16 -0.90 2.49
C ASP A 100 -18.73 -1.37 2.84
N VAL A 101 -18.05 -2.06 1.91
CA VAL A 101 -16.69 -2.59 2.12
C VAL A 101 -15.74 -1.49 2.60
N VAL A 102 -15.18 -1.67 3.80
CA VAL A 102 -14.28 -0.67 4.41
C VAL A 102 -13.00 -0.53 3.60
N GLY A 103 -12.42 -1.66 3.21
CA GLY A 103 -11.24 -1.72 2.34
C GLY A 103 -10.65 -3.13 2.32
N GLU A 104 -10.46 -3.67 1.13
CA GLU A 104 -9.71 -4.90 0.88
C GLU A 104 -8.65 -4.62 -0.19
N HIS A 105 -7.45 -5.16 0.01
CA HIS A 105 -6.32 -5.01 -0.90
C HIS A 105 -5.64 -6.36 -1.06
N THR A 106 -5.55 -6.84 -2.29
CA THR A 106 -4.81 -8.06 -2.63
C THR A 106 -3.73 -7.74 -3.64
N VAL A 107 -2.50 -8.19 -3.36
CA VAL A 107 -1.40 -8.21 -4.32
C VAL A 107 -1.19 -9.66 -4.75
N TYR A 108 -1.26 -9.88 -6.06
CA TYR A 108 -1.04 -11.17 -6.69
C TYR A 108 0.35 -11.21 -7.31
N TYR A 109 1.04 -12.33 -7.15
CA TYR A 109 2.25 -12.69 -7.87
C TYR A 109 1.97 -13.95 -8.67
N PHE A 110 1.97 -13.86 -9.99
CA PHE A 110 1.72 -14.98 -10.90
C PHE A 110 3.05 -15.51 -11.47
N GLY A 111 3.32 -16.78 -11.20
CA GLY A 111 4.47 -17.53 -11.72
C GLY A 111 4.02 -18.63 -12.67
N SER A 112 4.97 -19.43 -13.16
CA SER A 112 4.65 -20.59 -13.99
C SER A 112 4.11 -21.74 -13.14
N GLY A 113 2.79 -21.97 -13.20
CA GLY A 113 2.14 -23.07 -12.46
C GLY A 113 1.80 -22.76 -11.00
N GLU A 114 2.10 -21.56 -10.52
CA GLU A 114 1.80 -21.13 -9.15
C GLU A 114 1.40 -19.67 -9.04
N ARG A 115 0.79 -19.33 -7.91
CA ARG A 115 0.37 -17.97 -7.59
C ARG A 115 0.46 -17.73 -6.09
N ILE A 116 1.02 -16.59 -5.70
CA ILE A 116 0.97 -16.09 -4.32
C ILE A 116 0.00 -14.92 -4.25
N GLU A 117 -0.82 -14.90 -3.21
CA GLU A 117 -1.77 -13.84 -2.92
C GLU A 117 -1.52 -13.32 -1.52
N ILE A 118 -1.36 -12.01 -1.40
CA ILE A 118 -1.22 -11.34 -0.11
C ILE A 118 -2.39 -10.39 0.03
N THR A 119 -3.25 -10.63 1.01
CA THR A 119 -4.48 -9.87 1.21
C THR A 119 -4.53 -9.21 2.58
N HIS A 120 -4.87 -7.94 2.61
CA HIS A 120 -5.32 -7.23 3.80
C HIS A 120 -6.81 -6.89 3.69
N ARG A 121 -7.58 -7.20 4.74
CA ARG A 121 -9.02 -6.86 4.86
C ARG A 121 -9.26 -6.02 6.10
N ALA A 122 -9.74 -4.80 5.92
CA ALA A 122 -10.26 -3.99 7.01
C ALA A 122 -11.73 -4.37 7.25
N LEU A 123 -12.04 -4.89 8.44
CA LEU A 123 -13.42 -5.20 8.83
C LEU A 123 -14.14 -3.99 9.44
N SER A 124 -13.39 -3.05 10.00
CA SER A 124 -13.89 -1.82 10.62
C SER A 124 -12.87 -0.70 10.48
N ARG A 125 -13.34 0.55 10.49
CA ARG A 125 -12.47 1.75 10.50
C ARG A 125 -11.70 1.91 11.81
N GLU A 126 -12.05 1.15 12.85
CA GLU A 126 -11.33 1.10 14.12
C GLU A 126 -9.84 0.75 13.95
N CYS A 127 -9.49 -0.09 12.97
CA CYS A 127 -8.08 -0.44 12.73
C CYS A 127 -7.21 0.79 12.40
N PHE A 128 -7.77 1.79 11.73
CA PHE A 128 -7.08 3.05 11.43
C PHE A 128 -6.98 3.94 12.66
N ALA A 129 -8.09 4.06 13.41
CA ALA A 129 -8.14 4.86 14.63
C ALA A 129 -7.17 4.34 15.71
N ASN A 130 -7.13 3.03 15.92
CA ASN A 130 -6.21 2.40 16.87
C ASN A 130 -4.74 2.66 16.50
N GLY A 131 -4.41 2.56 15.22
CA GLY A 131 -3.07 2.89 14.73
C GLY A 131 -2.70 4.37 14.92
N ALA A 132 -3.65 5.29 14.70
CA ALA A 132 -3.45 6.70 14.97
C ALA A 132 -3.21 6.98 16.46
N ILE A 133 -3.95 6.31 17.36
CA ILE A 133 -3.74 6.42 18.82
C ILE A 133 -2.32 5.95 19.19
N ILE A 134 -1.84 4.86 18.60
CA ILE A 134 -0.48 4.37 18.82
C ILE A 134 0.55 5.41 18.33
N ALA A 135 0.36 5.96 17.14
CA ALA A 135 1.24 7.01 16.61
C ALA A 135 1.26 8.27 17.49
N VAL A 136 0.11 8.68 18.04
CA VAL A 136 0.02 9.81 18.99
C VAL A 136 0.78 9.51 20.28
N LYS A 137 0.65 8.30 20.84
CA LYS A 137 1.42 7.90 22.02
C LYS A 137 2.91 7.87 21.76
N TRP A 138 3.31 7.40 20.57
CA TRP A 138 4.71 7.33 20.16
C TRP A 138 5.31 8.72 19.98
N ILE A 139 4.63 9.61 19.22
CA ILE A 139 5.15 10.94 18.88
C ILE A 139 5.28 11.86 20.10
N ASN A 140 4.50 11.62 21.16
CA ASN A 140 4.61 12.34 22.42
C ASN A 140 5.98 12.17 23.10
N ASN A 141 6.76 11.14 22.72
CA ASN A 141 8.11 10.91 23.24
C ASN A 141 9.20 11.41 22.28
N ILE A 142 8.83 12.11 21.20
CA ILE A 142 9.77 12.59 20.18
C ILE A 142 9.95 14.10 20.35
N GLU A 143 11.15 14.52 20.70
CA GLU A 143 11.46 15.95 20.86
C GLU A 143 11.88 16.61 19.54
N LYS A 144 12.52 15.85 18.65
CA LYS A 144 13.08 16.37 17.41
C LYS A 144 11.95 16.67 16.40
N PRO A 145 11.85 17.91 15.89
CA PRO A 145 10.94 18.21 14.79
C PRO A 145 11.31 17.43 13.52
N GLY A 146 10.29 17.00 12.78
CA GLY A 146 10.49 16.21 11.58
C GLY A 146 9.22 15.48 11.13
N VAL A 147 9.30 14.91 9.93
CA VAL A 147 8.25 14.03 9.39
C VAL A 147 8.67 12.58 9.64
N TYR A 148 7.84 11.89 10.40
CA TYR A 148 7.94 10.47 10.72
C TYR A 148 6.82 9.72 10.00
N SER A 149 7.02 8.43 9.82
CA SER A 149 6.08 7.51 9.21
C SER A 149 5.61 6.47 10.21
N MET A 150 4.67 5.61 9.80
CA MET A 150 4.30 4.45 10.60
C MET A 150 5.45 3.42 10.70
N ASN A 151 6.45 3.46 9.83
CA ASN A 151 7.64 2.61 10.00
C ASN A 151 8.42 3.00 11.25
N ASP A 152 8.56 4.30 11.51
CA ASP A 152 9.22 4.81 12.72
C ASP A 152 8.42 4.46 13.99
N VAL A 153 7.09 4.58 13.91
CA VAL A 153 6.17 4.22 15.02
C VAL A 153 6.26 2.72 15.35
N LEU A 154 6.38 1.87 14.34
CA LEU A 154 6.37 0.41 14.49
C LEU A 154 7.78 -0.19 14.66
N GLY A 155 8.84 0.58 14.44
CA GLY A 155 10.24 0.15 14.61
C GLY A 155 10.75 -0.79 13.51
N PHE A 156 10.33 -0.56 12.26
CA PHE A 156 10.75 -1.37 11.09
C PHE A 156 12.12 -1.03 10.52
#